data_AF-A0A2V2N386-F1
#
_entry.id   AF-A0A2V2N386-F1
#
_cell.length_a   1.000
_cell.length_b   1.000
_cell.length_c   1.000
_cell.angle_alpha   90.00
_cell.angle_beta   90.00
_cell.angle_gamma   90.00
#
_symmetry.space_group_name_H-M   'P 1'
#
loop_
_entity.id
_entity.type
_entity.pdbx_description
1 polymer ?
#
loop_
_entity_poly.entity_id
_entity_poly.type
_entity_poly.pdbx_seq_one_letter_code
_entity_poly.pdbx_strand_id
1 'polypeptide(L)'
;MKNTQFILGLLASLVICIAIITPASAYSLLFFNPSVVESNPGETPAVDLMMEGFDSGISGYSLYLTLDNPSVASFGEILFPAWVSMNRVVTINSSTVLIQGADLGNQVEPGIPSEKLATISIHANTAGYATLHVDPVMIDDDRHGRYDLVSKTASIVISGAGPSPVIPASQ
;
A
#
# COMPACT_ATOMS: atom_id res chain seq x y z
N MET A 1 -66.38 24.63 -3.02
CA MET A 1 -65.51 23.46 -3.30
C MET A 1 -64.17 23.95 -3.86
N LYS A 2 -63.41 24.64 -3.00
CA LYS A 2 -61.96 24.82 -3.13
C LYS A 2 -61.34 23.69 -2.29
N ASN A 3 -60.12 23.25 -2.60
CA ASN A 3 -59.20 22.46 -1.74
C ASN A 3 -58.70 21.12 -2.31
N THR A 4 -58.93 20.75 -3.57
CA THR A 4 -58.33 19.52 -4.14
C THR A 4 -57.06 19.76 -4.98
N GLN A 5 -56.74 21.02 -5.32
CA GLN A 5 -55.56 21.33 -6.15
C GLN A 5 -54.28 21.68 -5.37
N PHE A 6 -54.35 21.81 -4.04
CA PHE A 6 -53.17 22.11 -3.22
C PHE A 6 -52.46 20.87 -2.66
N ILE A 7 -53.09 19.70 -2.70
CA ILE A 7 -52.50 18.46 -2.14
C ILE A 7 -51.62 17.73 -3.17
N LEU A 8 -51.85 17.91 -4.47
CA LEU A 8 -50.97 17.34 -5.52
C LEU A 8 -49.64 18.09 -5.70
N GLY A 9 -49.53 19.33 -5.21
CA GLY A 9 -48.29 20.11 -5.31
C GLY A 9 -47.23 19.77 -4.25
N LEU A 10 -47.63 19.15 -3.12
CA LEU A 10 -46.72 18.87 -2.02
C LEU A 10 -46.07 17.47 -2.11
N LEU A 11 -46.70 16.50 -2.79
CA LEU A 11 -46.11 15.18 -3.04
C LEU A 11 -45.11 15.19 -4.20
N ALA A 12 -45.20 16.16 -5.12
CA ALA A 12 -44.29 16.29 -6.25
C ALA A 12 -42.95 16.97 -5.88
N SER A 13 -42.87 17.63 -4.71
CA SER A 13 -41.67 18.33 -4.27
C SER A 13 -40.71 17.48 -3.44
N LEU A 14 -41.11 16.28 -2.97
CA LEU A 14 -40.27 15.43 -2.11
C LEU A 14 -39.44 14.41 -2.91
N VAL A 15 -39.61 14.33 -4.24
CA VAL A 15 -38.96 13.32 -5.10
C VAL A 15 -37.99 13.97 -6.10
N ILE A 16 -37.45 15.15 -5.79
CA ILE A 16 -36.37 15.79 -6.57
C ILE A 16 -35.24 16.21 -5.63
N CYS A 17 -34.85 15.30 -4.73
CA CYS A 17 -33.55 15.31 -4.07
C CYS A 17 -32.95 13.90 -4.09
N ILE A 18 -33.22 13.13 -5.16
CA ILE A 18 -32.33 12.02 -5.51
C ILE A 18 -31.05 12.72 -6.01
N ALA A 19 -30.18 13.04 -5.05
CA ALA A 19 -28.79 13.27 -5.35
C ALA A 19 -28.37 12.14 -6.27
N ILE A 20 -27.94 12.48 -7.48
CA ILE A 20 -27.24 11.55 -8.33
C ILE A 20 -25.94 11.28 -7.58
N ILE A 21 -25.97 10.30 -6.68
CA ILE A 21 -24.77 9.74 -6.08
C ILE A 21 -24.15 8.96 -7.22
N THR A 22 -23.43 9.65 -8.10
CA THR A 22 -22.47 8.98 -8.95
C THR A 22 -21.54 8.26 -7.98
N PRO A 23 -21.40 6.92 -8.03
CA PRO A 23 -20.34 6.30 -7.27
C PRO A 23 -19.05 6.95 -7.74
N ALA A 24 -18.38 7.69 -6.86
CA ALA A 24 -16.99 8.00 -7.07
C ALA A 24 -16.32 6.63 -7.06
N SER A 25 -15.93 6.13 -8.24
CA SER A 25 -15.09 4.95 -8.29
C SER A 25 -13.81 5.35 -7.59
N ALA A 26 -13.61 4.85 -6.37
CA ALA A 26 -12.32 4.96 -5.74
C ALA A 26 -11.33 4.24 -6.66
N TYR A 27 -10.26 4.93 -7.05
CA TYR A 27 -9.20 4.28 -7.79
C TYR A 27 -8.39 3.46 -6.80
N SER A 28 -8.17 2.19 -7.11
CA SER A 28 -7.27 1.35 -6.33
C SER A 28 -5.85 1.89 -6.45
N LEU A 29 -5.12 1.92 -5.33
CA LEU A 29 -3.83 2.57 -5.25
C LEU A 29 -2.88 1.77 -4.38
N LEU A 30 -1.65 1.58 -4.85
CA LEU A 30 -0.51 1.20 -4.02
C LEU A 30 0.21 2.46 -3.52
N PHE A 31 0.80 2.38 -2.34
CA PHE A 31 1.73 3.39 -1.85
C PHE A 31 2.66 2.82 -0.79
N PHE A 32 3.77 3.50 -0.58
CA PHE A 32 4.69 3.18 0.49
C PHE A 32 4.50 4.13 1.66
N ASN A 33 4.62 3.61 2.88
CA ASN A 33 4.58 4.38 4.11
C ASN A 33 5.80 4.02 5.00
N PRO A 34 6.77 4.94 5.17
CA PRO A 34 6.83 6.25 4.55
C PRO A 34 7.16 6.19 3.04
N SER A 35 6.83 7.24 2.29
CA SER A 35 7.22 7.36 0.87
C SER A 35 8.67 7.79 0.67
N VAL A 36 9.30 8.31 1.73
CA VAL A 36 10.72 8.64 1.80
C VAL A 36 11.29 7.99 3.06
N VAL A 37 12.29 7.13 2.87
CA VAL A 37 13.02 6.45 3.94
C VAL A 37 14.35 7.17 4.13
N GLU A 38 14.57 7.72 5.32
CA GLU A 38 15.85 8.33 5.70
C GLU A 38 16.56 7.46 6.73
N SER A 39 17.87 7.24 6.56
CA SER A 39 18.65 6.35 7.43
C SER A 39 20.16 6.64 7.35
N ASN A 40 20.98 5.94 8.14
CA ASN A 40 22.44 5.98 8.10
C ASN A 40 23.03 4.61 7.71
N PRO A 41 24.27 4.55 7.18
CA PRO A 41 24.92 3.28 6.87
C PRO A 41 24.97 2.34 8.09
N GLY A 42 24.64 1.07 7.85
CA GLY A 42 24.59 0.00 8.85
C GLY A 42 23.24 -0.18 9.54
N GLU A 43 22.28 0.73 9.35
CA GLU A 43 20.93 0.60 9.88
C GLU A 43 20.03 -0.28 9.00
N THR A 44 18.88 -0.67 9.55
CA THR A 44 17.86 -1.47 8.85
C THR A 44 16.47 -0.83 8.94
N PRO A 45 16.24 0.32 8.28
CA PRO A 45 14.92 0.93 8.25
C PRO A 45 13.89 0.01 7.58
N ALA A 46 12.62 0.20 7.94
CA ALA A 46 11.51 -0.54 7.35
C ALA A 46 10.55 0.42 6.62
N VAL A 47 9.95 -0.07 5.55
CA VAL A 47 8.91 0.62 4.79
C VAL A 47 7.72 -0.32 4.58
N ASP A 48 6.52 0.19 4.83
CA ASP A 48 5.29 -0.57 4.63
C ASP A 48 4.78 -0.34 3.20
N LEU A 49 4.45 -1.43 2.49
CA LEU A 49 3.69 -1.39 1.26
C LEU A 49 2.21 -1.51 1.59
N MET A 50 1.44 -0.49 1.23
CA MET A 50 0.03 -0.34 1.51
C MET A 50 -0.80 -0.39 0.22
N MET A 51 -2.07 -0.78 0.36
CA MET A 51 -3.09 -0.62 -0.66
C MET A 51 -4.28 0.17 -0.10
N GLU A 52 -5.00 0.86 -0.97
CA GLU A 52 -6.31 1.49 -0.75
C GLU A 52 -7.23 1.22 -1.94
N GLY A 53 -8.54 1.42 -1.76
CA GLY A 53 -9.53 1.32 -2.85
C GLY A 53 -9.78 -0.10 -3.34
N PHE A 54 -9.77 -1.08 -2.43
CA PHE A 54 -10.11 -2.49 -2.70
C PHE A 54 -11.55 -2.80 -2.27
N ASP A 55 -12.52 -2.16 -2.91
CA ASP A 55 -13.95 -2.23 -2.55
C ASP A 55 -14.57 -3.64 -2.63
N SER A 56 -13.86 -4.59 -3.25
CA SER A 56 -14.26 -5.99 -3.42
C SER A 56 -13.44 -6.95 -2.56
N GLY A 57 -12.62 -6.45 -1.62
CA GLY A 57 -11.70 -7.24 -0.81
C GLY A 57 -10.43 -7.66 -1.55
N ILE A 58 -9.55 -8.40 -0.88
CA ILE A 58 -8.29 -8.92 -1.46
C ILE A 58 -8.17 -10.41 -1.17
N SER A 59 -8.17 -11.22 -2.24
CA SER A 59 -8.00 -12.68 -2.10
C SER A 59 -6.54 -13.11 -2.29
N GLY A 60 -5.74 -12.36 -3.05
CA GLY A 60 -4.32 -12.62 -3.19
C GLY A 60 -3.58 -11.63 -4.09
N TYR A 61 -2.26 -11.70 -4.07
CA TYR A 61 -1.40 -10.83 -4.86
C TYR A 61 -0.08 -11.48 -5.26
N SER A 62 0.53 -10.91 -6.31
CA SER A 62 1.92 -11.15 -6.69
C SER A 62 2.53 -9.84 -7.21
N LEU A 63 3.63 -9.41 -6.61
CA LEU A 63 4.23 -8.09 -6.82
C LEU A 63 5.75 -8.22 -6.95
N TYR A 64 6.33 -7.56 -7.95
CA TYR A 64 7.77 -7.37 -7.98
C TYR A 64 8.15 -6.19 -7.09
N LEU A 65 9.21 -6.37 -6.31
CA LEU A 65 9.90 -5.31 -5.62
C LEU A 65 11.30 -5.19 -6.20
N THR A 66 11.71 -3.98 -6.59
CA THR A 66 13.03 -3.71 -7.18
C THR A 66 13.72 -2.54 -6.50
N LEU A 67 14.99 -2.69 -6.15
CA LEU A 67 15.89 -1.62 -5.74
C LEU A 67 16.77 -1.21 -6.94
N ASP A 68 16.78 0.07 -7.30
CA ASP A 68 17.53 0.55 -8.47
C ASP A 68 19.06 0.65 -8.24
N ASN A 69 19.50 0.74 -6.98
CA ASN A 69 20.89 0.99 -6.62
C ASN A 69 21.37 0.04 -5.49
N PRO A 70 21.79 -1.19 -5.83
CA PRO A 70 22.23 -2.19 -4.86
C PRO A 70 23.50 -1.81 -4.08
N SER A 71 24.27 -0.81 -4.54
CA SER A 71 25.44 -0.31 -3.82
C SER A 71 25.07 0.55 -2.60
N VAL A 72 23.89 1.18 -2.65
CA VAL A 72 23.36 2.07 -1.60
C VAL A 72 22.45 1.29 -0.66
N ALA A 73 21.53 0.47 -1.20
CA ALA A 73 20.54 -0.25 -0.41
C ALA A 73 20.37 -1.69 -0.92
N SER A 74 20.06 -2.62 -0.02
CA SER A 74 19.70 -4.00 -0.39
C SER A 74 18.51 -4.49 0.44
N PHE A 75 17.80 -5.51 -0.05
CA PHE A 75 16.67 -6.08 0.68
C PHE A 75 17.14 -6.78 1.96
N GLY A 76 16.48 -6.46 3.08
CA GLY A 76 16.49 -7.27 4.28
C GLY A 76 15.29 -8.21 4.33
N GLU A 77 14.75 -8.40 5.53
CA GLU A 77 13.56 -9.23 5.75
C GLU A 77 12.29 -8.59 5.17
N ILE A 78 11.44 -9.43 4.59
CA ILE A 78 10.08 -9.06 4.17
C ILE A 78 9.10 -9.78 5.09
N LEU A 79 8.33 -9.00 5.83
CA LEU A 79 7.32 -9.50 6.74
C LEU A 79 5.93 -9.31 6.15
N PHE A 80 5.10 -10.34 6.31
CA PHE A 80 3.72 -10.33 5.87
C PHE A 80 2.79 -10.08 7.07
N PRO A 81 1.72 -9.28 6.90
CA PRO A 81 0.72 -9.09 7.94
C PRO A 81 -0.06 -10.38 8.18
N ALA A 82 -0.69 -10.48 9.35
CA ALA A 82 -1.30 -11.72 9.84
C ALA A 82 -2.43 -12.26 8.93
N TRP A 83 -3.10 -11.40 8.16
CA TRP A 83 -4.13 -11.82 7.21
C TRP A 83 -3.56 -12.62 6.03
N VAL A 84 -2.29 -12.42 5.67
CA VAL A 84 -1.61 -13.14 4.59
C VAL A 84 -1.18 -14.53 5.09
N SER A 85 -2.18 -15.40 5.20
CA SER A 85 -2.07 -16.76 5.75
C SER A 85 -1.21 -17.70 4.91
N MET A 86 -1.05 -17.43 3.61
CA MET A 86 -0.09 -18.11 2.74
C MET A 86 0.76 -17.07 2.02
N ASN A 87 2.08 -17.15 2.16
CA ASN A 87 3.00 -16.20 1.56
C ASN A 87 4.25 -16.88 0.99
N ARG A 88 4.92 -16.16 0.09
CA ARG A 88 6.18 -16.60 -0.51
C ARG A 88 7.01 -15.38 -0.93
N VAL A 89 8.32 -15.49 -0.74
CA VAL A 89 9.32 -14.58 -1.32
C VAL A 89 10.19 -15.37 -2.29
N VAL A 90 10.36 -14.87 -3.51
CA VAL A 90 11.21 -15.46 -4.53
C VAL A 90 12.26 -14.45 -4.96
N THR A 91 13.53 -14.74 -4.68
CA THR A 91 14.64 -13.92 -5.16
C THR A 91 14.83 -14.14 -6.67
N ILE A 92 14.64 -13.08 -7.46
CA ILE A 92 14.85 -13.11 -8.91
C ILE A 92 16.32 -12.83 -9.23
N ASN A 93 16.88 -11.84 -8.56
CA ASN A 93 18.30 -11.47 -8.60
C ASN A 93 18.65 -10.67 -7.33
N SER A 94 19.84 -10.06 -7.26
CA SER A 94 20.31 -9.33 -6.07
C SER A 94 19.52 -8.06 -5.74
N SER A 95 18.75 -7.52 -6.68
CA SER A 95 18.02 -6.25 -6.54
C SER A 95 16.53 -6.38 -6.83
N THR A 96 16.02 -7.57 -7.16
CA THR A 96 14.61 -7.82 -7.47
C THR A 96 14.12 -9.08 -6.77
N VAL A 97 12.99 -8.96 -6.09
CA VAL A 97 12.25 -10.06 -5.48
C VAL A 97 10.81 -10.07 -5.96
N LEU A 98 10.21 -11.24 -6.08
CA LEU A 98 8.77 -11.42 -6.23
C LEU A 98 8.19 -11.80 -4.87
N ILE A 99 7.22 -11.04 -4.39
CA ILE A 99 6.44 -11.38 -3.21
C ILE A 99 5.05 -11.86 -3.63
N GLN A 100 4.56 -12.89 -2.94
CA GLN A 100 3.23 -13.45 -3.17
C GLN A 100 2.53 -13.64 -1.83
N GLY A 101 1.24 -13.33 -1.80
CA GLY A 101 0.42 -13.47 -0.61
C GLY A 101 -1.00 -13.88 -0.97
N ALA A 102 -1.67 -14.63 -0.09
CA ALA A 102 -3.07 -15.01 -0.23
C ALA A 102 -3.80 -14.89 1.11
N ASP A 103 -5.05 -14.43 1.03
CA ASP A 103 -5.98 -14.38 2.16
C ASP A 103 -6.92 -15.60 2.12
N LEU A 104 -6.43 -16.73 2.61
CA LEU A 104 -7.26 -17.94 2.73
C LEU A 104 -8.29 -17.85 3.86
N GLY A 105 -8.19 -16.81 4.71
CA GLY A 105 -9.03 -16.61 5.88
C GLY A 105 -10.17 -15.62 5.68
N ASN A 106 -10.29 -15.00 4.50
CA ASN A 106 -11.23 -13.92 4.19
C ASN A 106 -11.20 -12.83 5.27
N GLN A 107 -10.01 -12.33 5.58
CA GLN A 107 -9.77 -11.28 6.57
C GLN A 107 -9.80 -9.87 5.94
N VAL A 108 -9.48 -9.74 4.64
CA VAL A 108 -9.48 -8.47 3.92
C VAL A 108 -10.74 -8.35 3.07
N GLU A 109 -11.88 -8.19 3.75
CA GLU A 109 -13.20 -8.13 3.15
C GLU A 109 -13.58 -6.71 2.64
N PRO A 110 -14.62 -6.59 1.79
CA PRO A 110 -15.17 -5.30 1.36
C PRO A 110 -15.46 -4.33 2.52
N GLY A 111 -15.04 -3.07 2.36
CA GLY A 111 -15.31 -1.98 3.31
C GLY A 111 -14.14 -1.62 4.22
N ILE A 112 -13.04 -2.36 4.17
CA ILE A 112 -11.76 -1.95 4.78
C ILE A 112 -11.15 -0.83 3.92
N PRO A 113 -10.76 0.32 4.49
CA PRO A 113 -10.33 1.48 3.72
C PRO A 113 -8.91 1.34 3.16
N SER A 114 -8.00 0.75 3.95
CA SER A 114 -6.59 0.58 3.62
C SER A 114 -6.06 -0.64 4.35
N GLU A 115 -5.14 -1.37 3.72
CA GLU A 115 -4.54 -2.57 4.28
C GLU A 115 -3.07 -2.67 3.89
N LYS A 116 -2.27 -3.20 4.82
CA LYS A 116 -0.84 -3.44 4.55
C LYS A 116 -0.72 -4.73 3.76
N LEU A 117 0.15 -4.73 2.74
CA LEU A 117 0.49 -5.95 1.99
C LEU A 117 1.77 -6.59 2.52
N ALA A 118 2.78 -5.79 2.84
CA ALA A 118 4.06 -6.25 3.38
C ALA A 118 4.80 -5.12 4.13
N THR A 119 5.69 -5.49 5.05
CA THR A 119 6.73 -4.63 5.61
C THR A 119 8.08 -5.05 5.02
N ILE A 120 8.77 -4.12 4.37
CA ILE A 120 10.04 -4.37 3.69
C ILE A 120 11.16 -3.74 4.52
N SER A 121 12.04 -4.56 5.07
CA SER A 121 13.28 -4.07 5.69
C SER A 121 14.31 -3.78 4.61
N ILE A 122 15.03 -2.68 4.74
CA ILE A 122 16.08 -2.25 3.84
C ILE A 122 17.39 -2.22 4.61
N HIS A 123 18.42 -2.92 4.13
CA HIS A 123 19.78 -2.73 4.65
C HIS A 123 20.37 -1.48 4.04
N ALA A 124 20.70 -0.50 4.89
CA ALA A 124 21.35 0.73 4.49
C ALA A 124 22.86 0.50 4.35
N ASN A 125 23.36 0.33 3.13
CA ASN A 125 24.73 -0.12 2.89
C ASN A 125 25.73 1.06 2.89
N THR A 126 25.51 2.03 2.01
CA THR A 126 26.43 3.16 1.79
C THR A 126 25.63 4.44 1.63
N ALA A 127 26.22 5.57 2.02
CA ALA A 127 25.61 6.88 1.80
C ALA A 127 25.30 7.12 0.32
N GLY A 128 24.10 7.62 0.02
CA GLY A 128 23.62 7.83 -1.34
C GLY A 128 22.10 7.75 -1.45
N TYR A 129 21.64 7.64 -2.69
CA TYR A 129 20.23 7.56 -3.04
C TYR A 129 19.92 6.23 -3.74
N ALA A 130 18.78 5.65 -3.39
CA ALA A 130 18.17 4.52 -4.06
C ALA A 130 16.66 4.72 -4.15
N THR A 131 16.01 3.95 -5.01
CA THR A 131 14.56 3.92 -5.18
C THR A 131 14.09 2.49 -5.02
N LEU A 132 13.08 2.29 -4.17
CA LEU A 132 12.32 1.05 -4.11
C LEU A 132 11.12 1.18 -5.03
N HIS A 133 10.97 0.25 -5.96
CA HIS A 133 9.84 0.14 -6.88
C HIS A 133 8.96 -1.04 -6.48
N VAL A 134 7.64 -0.86 -6.60
CA VAL A 134 6.66 -1.96 -6.63
C VAL A 134 5.98 -1.98 -7.99
N ASP A 135 6.03 -3.13 -8.65
CA ASP A 135 5.36 -3.39 -9.92
C ASP A 135 4.34 -4.53 -9.73
N PRO A 136 3.03 -4.26 -9.80
CA PRO A 136 2.02 -5.28 -9.63
C PRO A 136 2.01 -6.26 -10.82
N VAL A 137 2.10 -7.56 -10.53
CA VAL A 137 1.81 -8.61 -11.53
C VAL A 137 0.31 -8.89 -11.53
N MET A 138 -0.24 -9.04 -10.33
CA MET A 138 -1.67 -9.24 -10.10
C MET A 138 -2.03 -8.94 -8.65
N ILE A 139 -3.23 -8.38 -8.43
CA ILE A 139 -3.93 -8.38 -7.15
C ILE A 139 -5.38 -8.76 -7.44
N ASP A 140 -5.80 -9.90 -6.93
CA ASP A 140 -7.14 -10.48 -7.13
C ASP A 140 -8.08 -10.07 -5.98
N ASP A 141 -9.34 -9.83 -6.33
CA ASP A 141 -10.40 -9.54 -5.37
C ASP A 141 -11.15 -10.82 -4.93
N ASP A 142 -12.07 -10.71 -3.97
CA ASP A 142 -12.85 -11.86 -3.48
C ASP A 142 -13.97 -12.29 -4.44
N ARG A 143 -14.16 -11.55 -5.53
CA ARG A 143 -15.22 -11.72 -6.53
C ARG A 143 -14.68 -12.26 -7.85
N HIS A 144 -13.48 -12.86 -7.85
CA HIS A 144 -12.79 -13.39 -9.03
C HIS A 144 -12.43 -12.30 -10.07
N GLY A 145 -12.40 -11.04 -9.64
CA GLY A 145 -11.90 -9.90 -10.38
C GLY A 145 -10.44 -9.60 -10.03
N ARG A 146 -9.91 -8.56 -10.68
CA ARG A 146 -8.52 -8.11 -10.55
C ARG A 146 -8.45 -6.60 -10.57
N TYR A 147 -7.60 -6.05 -9.72
CA TYR A 147 -7.30 -4.62 -9.69
C TYR A 147 -6.29 -4.26 -10.77
N ASP A 148 -6.57 -3.19 -11.52
CA ASP A 148 -5.63 -2.57 -12.45
C ASP A 148 -4.86 -1.46 -11.72
N LEU A 149 -3.61 -1.75 -11.38
CA LEU A 149 -2.78 -0.91 -10.51
C LEU A 149 -1.55 -0.42 -11.25
N VAL A 150 -1.20 0.83 -10.99
CA VAL A 150 0.03 1.44 -11.52
C VAL A 150 1.17 1.22 -10.53
N SER A 151 2.38 1.04 -11.06
CA SER A 151 3.59 0.93 -10.26
C SER A 151 3.85 2.18 -9.42
N LYS A 152 4.58 1.97 -8.32
CA LYS A 152 4.86 3.01 -7.32
C LYS A 152 6.27 2.93 -6.80
N THR A 153 6.73 4.03 -6.25
CA THR A 153 8.09 4.18 -5.75
C THR A 153 8.15 4.77 -4.34
N ALA A 154 9.18 4.40 -3.61
CA ALA A 154 9.65 5.10 -2.42
C ALA A 154 11.10 5.53 -2.62
N SER A 155 11.43 6.73 -2.16
CA SER A 155 12.82 7.22 -2.16
C SER A 155 13.53 6.71 -0.92
N ILE A 156 14.78 6.28 -1.07
CA ILE A 156 15.66 5.89 0.02
C ILE A 156 16.85 6.85 0.02
N VAL A 157 17.05 7.50 1.16
CA VAL A 157 18.11 8.48 1.40
C VAL A 157 18.97 7.98 2.56
N ILE A 158 20.20 7.58 2.26
CA ILE A 158 21.15 7.15 3.28
C ILE A 158 22.16 8.28 3.50
N SER A 159 22.07 8.89 4.68
CA SER A 159 22.92 10.00 5.10
C SER A 159 24.27 9.50 5.56
N GLY A 160 25.36 10.09 5.05
CA GLY A 160 26.73 9.78 5.49
C GLY A 160 27.12 10.38 6.84
N ALA A 161 26.20 11.07 7.53
CA ALA A 161 26.42 11.46 8.92
C ALA A 161 26.38 10.17 9.75
N GLY A 162 27.49 9.81 10.39
CA GLY A 162 27.53 8.64 11.27
C GLY A 162 26.48 8.69 12.39
N PRO A 163 26.33 7.64 13.20
CA PRO A 163 25.37 7.62 14.30
C PRO A 163 25.51 8.90 15.15
N SER A 164 24.37 9.52 15.48
CA SER A 164 24.35 10.75 16.29
C SER A 164 25.25 10.55 17.52
N PRO A 165 26.16 11.49 17.84
CA PRO A 165 27.06 11.34 18.98
C PRO A 165 26.25 11.02 20.24
N VAL A 166 26.51 9.86 20.84
CA VAL A 166 26.01 9.57 22.18
C VAL A 166 26.73 10.52 23.12
N ILE A 167 26.08 11.61 23.51
CA ILE A 167 26.57 12.47 24.60
C ILE A 167 26.50 11.60 25.86
N PRO A 168 27.64 11.23 26.49
CA PRO A 168 27.59 10.51 27.75
C PRO A 168 26.85 11.37 28.76
N ALA A 169 25.84 10.81 29.43
CA ALA A 169 25.19 11.49 30.54
C ALA A 169 26.27 11.86 31.56
N SER A 170 26.46 13.15 31.79
CA SER A 170 27.32 13.64 32.87
C SER A 170 26.79 13.09 34.19
N GLN A 171 27.60 12.30 34.88
CA GLN A 171 27.33 11.85 36.26
C GLN A 171 27.33 13.04 37.23
#